data_AF-A0A417XVJ6-F1
#
_entry.id   AF-A0A417XVJ6-F1
#
_cell.length_a   1.000
_cell.length_b   1.000
_cell.length_c   1.000
_cell.angle_alpha   90.00
_cell.angle_beta   90.00
_cell.angle_gamma   90.00
#
_symmetry.space_group_name_H-M   'P 1'
#
loop_
_entity.id
_entity.type
_entity.pdbx_description
1 polymer ?
#
loop_
_entity_poly.entity_id
_entity_poly.type
_entity_poly.pdbx_seq_one_letter_code
_entity_poly.pdbx_strand_id
1 'polypeptide(L)'
;MGDFEDRVGRALGAGAEDAPAAHGLADGARRRLRARRRRLAVAGVAAAVVAVVVPLAVFGQDGGDHNVSDPVPPADSLEPDAADTEVSCVGWVSWPVSAMVEGIPNDVEEADVRDAFVRLQAAPGIDAPRAIQEQGGDAAPYIVLAVSDRVTVVGVGEWTSDGPRADAQIVELKQTSNGLKAVGWSDCRRLSVALPEGRSRVEVTAPAGGVDPTTTSPQVLVHEGACTSGRDPRAHLGEPQVTETEGGVYVTLSSQAFDGAATCVGNPRVPLTLHLDEPLGDRQLYDAGTWPPTPIRVARADEQWQTVAQDHARAELPPGWHEVECGSDGGEHPVFGPTDVDPCEFGAYAAFYGGATYDALQFSGEVTRSEEDGEVRWSGYVYAGDWVLSAASPDRDVTLRILASARTDGQPVVVADQWAAGAAGDAEWRYPTRWGLGGDPDPTYGVEVSARPGGERVEQSLPEQLDQAHVRMYGDVGTHRITVTAPSRAVAELVLSSVVAGEG
;
A
#
# COMPACT_ATOMS: atom_id res chain seq x y z
N MET A 1 51.63 -17.01 1.12
CA MET A 1 50.47 -16.44 1.82
C MET A 1 50.37 -16.91 3.27
N GLY A 2 50.59 -18.21 3.58
CA GLY A 2 50.48 -18.72 4.97
C GLY A 2 51.35 -18.01 6.02
N ASP A 3 52.59 -17.64 5.68
CA ASP A 3 53.51 -17.03 6.65
C ASP A 3 53.15 -15.58 7.07
N PHE A 4 52.28 -14.91 6.29
CA PHE A 4 51.69 -13.62 6.66
C PHE A 4 50.46 -13.83 7.56
N GLU A 5 49.60 -14.79 7.21
CA GLU A 5 48.42 -15.15 8.00
C GLU A 5 48.81 -15.67 9.39
N ASP A 6 49.90 -16.44 9.49
CA ASP A 6 50.45 -16.94 10.76
C ASP A 6 51.07 -15.84 11.63
N ARG A 7 51.59 -14.78 11.01
CA ARG A 7 52.12 -13.60 11.71
C ARG A 7 50.99 -12.70 12.22
N VAL A 8 49.97 -12.47 11.40
CA VAL A 8 48.77 -11.72 11.80
C VAL A 8 48.00 -12.47 12.89
N GLY A 9 47.87 -13.80 12.78
CA GLY A 9 47.23 -14.64 13.80
C GLY A 9 47.92 -14.58 15.16
N ARG A 10 49.26 -14.61 15.20
CA ARG A 10 50.03 -14.45 16.45
C ARG A 10 49.94 -13.04 17.03
N ALA A 11 49.99 -12.01 16.20
CA ALA A 11 49.87 -10.63 16.67
C ALA A 11 48.49 -10.33 17.26
N LEU A 12 47.43 -10.86 16.67
CA LEU A 12 46.06 -10.72 17.19
C LEU A 12 45.81 -11.58 18.43
N GLY A 13 46.42 -12.77 18.51
CA GLY A 13 46.34 -13.63 19.70
C GLY A 13 47.02 -13.02 20.92
N ALA A 14 48.19 -12.42 20.74
CA ALA A 14 48.93 -11.76 21.83
C ALA A 14 48.23 -10.50 22.36
N GLY A 15 47.46 -9.79 21.52
CA GLY A 15 46.67 -8.63 21.97
C GLY A 15 45.35 -8.98 22.66
N ALA A 16 44.86 -10.21 22.51
CA ALA A 16 43.59 -10.64 23.10
C ALA A 16 43.70 -11.01 24.59
N GLU A 17 44.90 -11.32 25.09
CA GLU A 17 45.13 -11.59 26.52
C GLU A 17 45.03 -10.33 27.40
N ASP A 18 45.26 -9.14 26.83
CA ASP A 18 45.20 -7.86 27.56
C ASP A 18 43.85 -7.12 27.43
N ALA A 19 42.90 -7.64 26.66
CA ALA A 19 41.59 -7.01 26.42
C ALA A 19 40.44 -8.04 26.30
N PRO A 20 39.84 -8.48 27.42
CA PRO A 20 38.74 -9.46 27.42
C PRO A 20 37.52 -9.05 26.57
N ALA A 21 37.32 -7.75 26.35
CA ALA A 21 36.24 -7.21 25.52
C ALA A 21 36.45 -7.41 24.00
N ALA A 22 37.63 -7.85 23.55
CA ALA A 22 37.92 -8.10 22.13
C ALA A 22 37.57 -9.53 21.67
N HIS A 23 37.12 -10.39 22.59
CA HIS A 23 36.74 -11.77 22.27
C HIS A 23 35.41 -11.79 21.48
N GLY A 24 35.53 -11.92 20.15
CA GLY A 24 34.38 -11.99 19.23
C GLY A 24 34.55 -11.16 17.96
N LEU A 25 35.40 -10.12 17.98
CA LEU A 25 35.66 -9.26 16.82
C LEU A 25 36.34 -10.02 15.67
N ALA A 26 37.26 -10.94 15.99
CA ALA A 26 37.94 -11.78 14.99
C ALA A 26 36.98 -12.75 14.28
N ASP A 27 36.01 -13.32 15.02
CA ASP A 27 35.00 -14.22 14.44
C ASP A 27 33.91 -13.45 13.67
N GLY A 28 33.61 -12.21 14.08
CA GLY A 28 32.82 -11.27 13.29
C GLY A 28 33.49 -10.94 11.94
N ALA A 29 34.79 -10.61 11.95
CA ALA A 29 35.55 -10.32 10.74
C ALA A 29 35.63 -11.52 9.77
N ARG A 30 35.80 -12.74 10.30
CA ARG A 30 35.78 -13.98 9.50
C ARG A 30 34.41 -14.27 8.88
N ARG A 31 33.32 -13.99 9.61
CA ARG A 31 31.94 -14.10 9.08
C ARG A 31 31.67 -13.10 7.96
N ARG A 32 32.10 -11.82 8.13
CA ARG A 32 32.00 -10.76 7.10
C ARG A 32 32.69 -11.12 5.79
N LEU A 33 33.91 -11.69 5.85
CA LEU A 33 34.65 -12.13 4.66
C LEU A 33 33.96 -13.27 3.90
N ARG A 34 33.26 -14.17 4.61
CA ARG A 34 32.51 -15.28 3.99
C ARG A 34 31.21 -14.81 3.34
N ALA A 35 30.48 -13.89 3.97
CA ALA A 35 29.25 -13.31 3.40
C ALA A 35 29.53 -12.50 2.12
N ARG A 36 30.60 -11.68 2.12
CA ARG A 36 30.98 -10.86 0.95
C ARG A 36 31.40 -11.72 -0.26
N ARG A 37 32.06 -12.86 -0.04
CA ARG A 37 32.41 -13.81 -1.11
C ARG A 37 31.20 -14.53 -1.70
N ARG A 38 30.14 -14.79 -0.91
CA ARG A 38 28.90 -15.39 -1.43
C ARG A 38 28.09 -14.41 -2.29
N ARG A 39 28.03 -13.13 -1.91
CA ARG A 39 27.30 -12.11 -2.69
C ARG A 39 27.94 -11.79 -4.05
N LEU A 40 29.28 -11.78 -4.14
CA LEU A 40 29.98 -11.58 -5.40
C LEU A 40 29.85 -12.75 -6.40
N ALA A 41 29.46 -13.94 -5.93
CA ALA A 41 29.24 -15.10 -6.81
C ALA A 41 27.84 -15.09 -7.48
N VAL A 42 26.88 -14.31 -6.96
CA VAL A 42 25.50 -14.27 -7.48
C VAL A 42 25.31 -13.18 -8.55
N ALA A 43 26.12 -12.10 -8.52
CA ALA A 43 26.01 -10.99 -9.47
C ALA A 43 26.60 -11.25 -10.87
N GLY A 44 26.99 -12.50 -11.19
CA GLY A 44 27.82 -12.83 -12.36
C GLY A 44 27.12 -13.47 -13.56
N VAL A 45 25.79 -13.57 -13.60
CA VAL A 45 25.08 -14.21 -14.73
C VAL A 45 23.79 -13.45 -15.08
N ALA A 46 23.92 -12.40 -15.89
CA ALA A 46 22.79 -11.84 -16.64
C ALA A 46 23.30 -11.06 -17.86
N ALA A 47 23.67 -11.77 -18.93
CA ALA A 47 23.80 -11.16 -20.24
C ALA A 47 23.43 -12.18 -21.33
N ALA A 48 22.51 -11.75 -22.19
CA ALA A 48 22.08 -12.32 -23.47
C ALA A 48 20.96 -13.38 -23.46
N VAL A 49 19.72 -12.96 -23.79
CA VAL A 49 18.88 -13.65 -24.80
C VAL A 49 18.07 -12.61 -25.62
N VAL A 50 17.96 -12.96 -26.90
CA VAL A 50 17.47 -12.29 -28.11
C VAL A 50 15.96 -12.02 -28.12
N ALA A 51 15.59 -10.91 -28.77
CA ALA A 51 14.21 -10.53 -29.09
C ALA A 51 13.57 -11.44 -30.14
N VAL A 52 12.39 -11.99 -29.83
CA VAL A 52 11.44 -12.58 -30.79
C VAL A 52 10.06 -11.97 -30.50
N VAL A 53 9.48 -11.34 -31.53
CA VAL A 53 8.15 -10.72 -31.49
C VAL A 53 7.10 -11.76 -31.88
N VAL A 54 6.13 -12.02 -30.99
CA VAL A 54 4.91 -12.81 -31.21
C VAL A 54 3.72 -12.04 -30.58
N PRO A 55 2.53 -11.99 -31.19
CA PRO A 55 1.40 -11.22 -30.68
C PRO A 55 0.78 -11.87 -29.45
N LEU A 56 0.56 -11.09 -28.39
CA LEU A 56 -0.02 -11.53 -27.12
C LEU A 56 -1.55 -11.61 -27.22
N ALA A 57 -2.08 -12.81 -26.95
CA ALA A 57 -3.41 -12.99 -26.39
C ALA A 57 -3.39 -12.60 -24.90
N VAL A 58 -4.43 -11.91 -24.45
CA VAL A 58 -4.63 -11.51 -23.06
C VAL A 58 -4.88 -12.76 -22.22
N PHE A 59 -3.94 -13.13 -21.36
CA PHE A 59 -4.14 -14.15 -20.33
C PHE A 59 -4.52 -13.47 -19.01
N GLY A 60 -5.63 -13.93 -18.42
CA GLY A 60 -6.06 -13.56 -17.08
C GLY A 60 -5.04 -14.02 -16.03
N GLN A 61 -4.80 -13.16 -15.05
CA GLN A 61 -3.86 -13.36 -13.96
C GLN A 61 -4.60 -14.09 -12.83
N ASP A 62 -4.21 -15.34 -12.57
CA ASP A 62 -4.68 -16.12 -11.40
C ASP A 62 -4.10 -15.52 -10.11
N GLY A 63 -4.97 -14.93 -9.28
CA GLY A 63 -4.63 -14.51 -7.91
C GLY A 63 -4.98 -15.62 -6.91
N GLY A 64 -4.02 -16.00 -6.07
CA GLY A 64 -4.17 -17.04 -5.06
C GLY A 64 -5.07 -16.63 -3.89
N ASP A 65 -5.91 -17.56 -3.45
CA ASP A 65 -6.86 -17.41 -2.34
C ASP A 65 -6.15 -17.48 -0.97
N HIS A 66 -6.05 -16.34 -0.28
CA HIS A 66 -5.87 -16.27 1.17
C HIS A 66 -7.04 -15.49 1.78
N ASN A 67 -8.18 -16.16 1.97
CA ASN A 67 -9.32 -15.62 2.70
C ASN A 67 -9.20 -15.93 4.19
N VAL A 68 -8.68 -14.99 4.96
CA VAL A 68 -9.04 -14.84 6.38
C VAL A 68 -10.28 -13.95 6.40
N SER A 69 -11.47 -14.57 6.37
CA SER A 69 -12.72 -13.84 6.41
C SER A 69 -13.02 -13.42 7.84
N ASP A 70 -12.84 -12.13 8.14
CA ASP A 70 -13.61 -11.49 9.21
C ASP A 70 -15.10 -11.61 8.87
N PRO A 71 -15.99 -11.79 9.87
CA PRO A 71 -17.42 -11.88 9.63
C PRO A 71 -17.93 -10.57 9.04
N VAL A 72 -18.26 -10.60 7.74
CA VAL A 72 -19.02 -9.54 7.08
C VAL A 72 -20.38 -9.44 7.81
N PRO A 73 -20.76 -8.27 8.34
CA PRO A 73 -22.07 -8.11 8.96
C PRO A 73 -23.17 -8.46 7.95
N PRO A 74 -24.29 -9.08 8.39
CA PRO A 74 -25.33 -9.58 7.49
C PRO A 74 -25.92 -8.46 6.61
N ALA A 75 -26.15 -8.79 5.34
CA ALA A 75 -26.65 -7.92 4.27
C ALA A 75 -28.03 -7.28 4.52
N ASP A 76 -28.71 -7.64 5.61
CA ASP A 76 -29.98 -7.03 6.04
C ASP A 76 -29.86 -5.55 6.47
N SER A 77 -28.65 -4.98 6.43
CA SER A 77 -28.35 -3.58 6.78
C SER A 77 -28.03 -2.70 5.56
N LEU A 78 -28.27 -3.17 4.33
CA LEU A 78 -28.07 -2.35 3.13
C LEU A 78 -29.13 -1.24 3.08
N GLU A 79 -28.62 -0.01 2.92
CA GLU A 79 -29.33 1.27 2.93
C GLU A 79 -30.54 1.38 1.98
N PRO A 80 -31.40 2.41 2.13
CA PRO A 80 -32.77 2.44 1.63
C PRO A 80 -33.02 2.24 0.12
N ASP A 81 -32.00 2.30 -0.75
CA ASP A 81 -32.15 2.18 -2.21
C ASP A 81 -31.23 1.10 -2.84
N ALA A 82 -30.71 0.18 -2.03
CA ALA A 82 -29.84 -0.91 -2.49
C ALA A 82 -30.43 -1.72 -3.67
N ALA A 83 -31.76 -1.94 -3.66
CA ALA A 83 -32.47 -2.70 -4.68
C ALA A 83 -32.46 -2.04 -6.07
N ASP A 84 -32.43 -0.71 -6.12
CA ASP A 84 -32.46 0.09 -7.35
C ASP A 84 -31.05 0.51 -7.82
N THR A 85 -30.01 0.14 -7.08
CA THR A 85 -28.63 0.41 -7.48
C THR A 85 -28.33 -0.33 -8.79
N GLU A 86 -28.01 0.42 -9.82
CA GLU A 86 -27.61 -0.13 -11.12
C GLU A 86 -26.18 -0.69 -11.02
N VAL A 87 -26.00 -1.96 -11.40
CA VAL A 87 -24.72 -2.67 -11.41
C VAL A 87 -24.42 -3.22 -12.80
N SER A 88 -23.15 -3.43 -13.10
CA SER A 88 -22.68 -4.00 -14.36
C SER A 88 -21.43 -4.84 -14.16
N CYS A 89 -21.23 -5.81 -15.05
CA CYS A 89 -19.99 -6.58 -15.15
C CYS A 89 -19.08 -6.19 -16.32
N VAL A 90 -19.67 -5.61 -17.36
CA VAL A 90 -19.01 -5.37 -18.66
C VAL A 90 -19.14 -3.91 -19.10
N GLY A 91 -19.64 -3.04 -18.22
CA GLY A 91 -19.64 -1.58 -18.37
C GLY A 91 -20.64 -0.99 -19.37
N TRP A 92 -21.18 -1.78 -20.31
CA TRP A 92 -22.10 -1.28 -21.35
C TRP A 92 -23.59 -1.56 -21.11
N VAL A 93 -23.92 -2.51 -20.25
CA VAL A 93 -25.29 -2.84 -19.86
C VAL A 93 -25.31 -2.97 -18.34
N SER A 94 -26.21 -2.24 -17.70
CA SER A 94 -26.47 -2.34 -16.27
C SER A 94 -27.85 -2.91 -15.99
N TRP A 95 -28.03 -3.34 -14.76
CA TRP A 95 -29.30 -3.79 -14.20
C TRP A 95 -29.40 -3.41 -12.73
N PRO A 96 -30.60 -3.22 -12.19
CA PRO A 96 -30.78 -2.98 -10.77
C PRO A 96 -30.43 -4.26 -9.98
N VAL A 97 -29.89 -4.11 -8.77
CA VAL A 97 -29.55 -5.24 -7.88
C VAL A 97 -30.74 -6.18 -7.66
N SER A 98 -31.97 -5.64 -7.57
CA SER A 98 -33.21 -6.43 -7.47
C SER A 98 -33.38 -7.47 -8.59
N ALA A 99 -32.89 -7.18 -9.80
CA ALA A 99 -32.94 -8.11 -10.92
C ALA A 99 -32.10 -9.38 -10.69
N MET A 100 -31.10 -9.33 -9.81
CA MET A 100 -30.29 -10.52 -9.48
C MET A 100 -31.05 -11.54 -8.62
N VAL A 101 -32.15 -11.13 -7.99
CA VAL A 101 -32.99 -12.01 -7.16
C VAL A 101 -34.29 -12.34 -7.88
N GLU A 102 -34.95 -11.33 -8.44
CA GLU A 102 -36.31 -11.46 -8.98
C GLU A 102 -36.31 -11.66 -10.51
N GLY A 103 -35.23 -11.28 -11.18
CA GLY A 103 -35.23 -11.03 -12.62
C GLY A 103 -36.05 -9.79 -12.98
N ILE A 104 -35.74 -9.16 -14.11
CA ILE A 104 -36.59 -8.10 -14.65
C ILE A 104 -37.80 -8.75 -15.33
N PRO A 105 -39.04 -8.35 -15.03
CA PRO A 105 -40.21 -8.72 -15.83
C PRO A 105 -40.03 -8.24 -17.27
N ASN A 106 -40.06 -9.15 -18.23
CA ASN A 106 -39.84 -8.79 -19.63
C ASN A 106 -40.65 -9.67 -20.57
N ASP A 107 -40.81 -9.18 -21.80
CA ASP A 107 -41.54 -9.85 -22.88
C ASP A 107 -40.66 -10.84 -23.67
N VAL A 108 -39.45 -11.17 -23.20
CA VAL A 108 -38.61 -12.16 -23.87
C VAL A 108 -39.25 -13.53 -23.68
N GLU A 109 -39.64 -14.16 -24.79
CA GLU A 109 -40.21 -15.50 -24.76
C GLU A 109 -39.17 -16.49 -24.21
N GLU A 110 -39.52 -17.25 -23.17
CA GLU A 110 -38.63 -18.26 -22.58
C GLU A 110 -38.10 -19.22 -23.66
N ALA A 111 -38.96 -19.61 -24.61
CA ALA A 111 -38.58 -20.46 -25.73
C ALA A 111 -37.37 -19.91 -26.51
N ASP A 112 -37.29 -18.59 -26.73
CA ASP A 112 -36.17 -17.97 -27.46
C ASP A 112 -34.86 -18.03 -26.66
N VAL A 113 -34.92 -17.85 -25.34
CA VAL A 113 -33.75 -17.97 -24.44
C VAL A 113 -33.25 -19.42 -24.43
N ARG A 114 -34.16 -20.38 -24.25
CA ARG A 114 -33.83 -21.83 -24.25
C ARG A 114 -33.21 -22.26 -25.57
N ASP A 115 -33.80 -21.85 -26.68
CA ASP A 115 -33.27 -22.11 -28.01
C ASP A 115 -31.86 -21.52 -28.20
N ALA A 116 -31.61 -20.33 -27.66
CA ALA A 116 -30.28 -19.72 -27.68
C ALA A 116 -29.26 -20.53 -26.86
N PHE A 117 -29.64 -21.05 -25.70
CA PHE A 117 -28.78 -21.89 -24.86
C PHE A 117 -28.48 -23.26 -25.50
N VAL A 118 -29.49 -23.92 -26.09
CA VAL A 118 -29.29 -25.18 -26.82
C VAL A 118 -28.32 -24.98 -27.98
N ARG A 119 -28.46 -23.88 -28.73
CA ARG A 119 -27.52 -23.53 -29.81
C ARG A 119 -26.12 -23.24 -29.28
N LEU A 120 -26.00 -22.54 -28.15
CA LEU A 120 -24.71 -22.24 -27.51
C LEU A 120 -24.00 -23.53 -27.08
N GLN A 121 -24.71 -24.44 -26.43
CA GLN A 121 -24.17 -25.73 -25.99
C GLN A 121 -23.76 -26.65 -27.14
N ALA A 122 -24.52 -26.62 -28.25
CA ALA A 122 -24.22 -27.41 -29.44
C ALA A 122 -23.13 -26.80 -30.34
N ALA A 123 -22.67 -25.58 -30.06
CA ALA A 123 -21.71 -24.88 -30.89
C ALA A 123 -20.29 -25.51 -30.74
N PRO A 124 -19.68 -25.99 -31.83
CA PRO A 124 -18.38 -26.66 -31.74
C PRO A 124 -17.27 -25.68 -31.35
N GLY A 125 -16.45 -26.07 -30.36
CA GLY A 125 -15.30 -25.29 -29.89
C GLY A 125 -15.66 -24.11 -28.98
N ILE A 126 -16.89 -24.07 -28.47
CA ILE A 126 -17.36 -23.07 -27.50
C ILE A 126 -17.66 -23.78 -26.18
N ASP A 127 -16.97 -23.37 -25.12
CA ASP A 127 -17.28 -23.81 -23.76
C ASP A 127 -18.43 -22.96 -23.21
N ALA A 128 -19.66 -23.46 -23.36
CA ALA A 128 -20.84 -22.81 -22.80
C ALA A 128 -20.70 -22.59 -21.28
N PRO A 129 -21.45 -21.66 -20.68
CA PRO A 129 -21.49 -21.51 -19.22
C PRO A 129 -21.74 -22.82 -18.48
N ARG A 130 -21.11 -23.00 -17.32
CA ARG A 130 -21.12 -24.24 -16.53
C ARG A 130 -22.52 -24.75 -16.24
N ALA A 131 -23.43 -23.88 -15.81
CA ALA A 131 -24.82 -24.22 -15.57
C ALA A 131 -25.52 -24.81 -16.82
N ILE A 132 -25.22 -24.28 -18.01
CA ILE A 132 -25.73 -24.79 -19.29
C ILE A 132 -25.09 -26.13 -19.64
N GLN A 133 -23.78 -26.29 -19.41
CA GLN A 133 -23.09 -27.55 -19.68
C GLN A 133 -23.61 -28.69 -18.82
N GLU A 134 -23.79 -28.44 -17.52
CA GLU A 134 -24.14 -29.47 -16.54
C GLU A 134 -25.63 -29.85 -16.59
N GLN A 135 -26.50 -28.88 -16.86
CA GLN A 135 -27.95 -29.11 -16.79
C GLN A 135 -28.61 -29.23 -18.17
N GLY A 136 -27.95 -28.77 -19.24
CA GLY A 136 -28.53 -28.69 -20.59
C GLY A 136 -29.15 -27.33 -20.88
N GLY A 137 -29.06 -26.88 -22.13
CA GLY A 137 -29.61 -25.58 -22.55
C GLY A 137 -31.14 -25.46 -22.40
N ASP A 138 -31.85 -26.58 -22.39
CA ASP A 138 -33.30 -26.65 -22.18
C ASP A 138 -33.70 -26.58 -20.70
N ALA A 139 -32.80 -26.91 -19.76
CA ALA A 139 -33.13 -27.01 -18.34
C ALA A 139 -32.36 -26.03 -17.43
N ALA A 140 -31.24 -25.46 -17.88
CA ALA A 140 -30.39 -24.61 -17.05
C ALA A 140 -31.16 -23.37 -16.51
N PRO A 141 -31.22 -23.13 -15.19
CA PRO A 141 -31.92 -21.99 -14.63
C PRO A 141 -31.28 -20.69 -15.12
N TYR A 142 -32.13 -19.70 -15.37
CA TYR A 142 -31.69 -18.35 -15.71
C TYR A 142 -32.62 -17.29 -15.11
N ILE A 143 -32.07 -16.09 -14.94
CA ILE A 143 -32.80 -14.87 -14.63
C ILE A 143 -32.47 -13.83 -15.68
N VAL A 144 -33.44 -13.00 -16.06
CA VAL A 144 -33.17 -11.89 -17.00
C VAL A 144 -32.69 -10.70 -16.19
N LEU A 145 -31.44 -10.31 -16.42
CA LEU A 145 -30.81 -9.21 -15.71
C LEU A 145 -31.07 -7.88 -16.40
N ALA A 146 -30.96 -7.81 -17.72
CA ALA A 146 -31.17 -6.57 -18.47
C ALA A 146 -31.77 -6.83 -19.85
N VAL A 147 -32.57 -5.88 -20.36
CA VAL A 147 -33.14 -5.91 -21.71
C VAL A 147 -32.94 -4.56 -22.38
N SER A 148 -32.38 -4.57 -23.59
CA SER A 148 -32.26 -3.40 -24.47
C SER A 148 -32.79 -3.74 -25.87
N ASP A 149 -32.80 -2.75 -26.77
CA ASP A 149 -33.16 -2.95 -28.19
C ASP A 149 -32.23 -3.91 -28.93
N ARG A 150 -31.02 -4.16 -28.42
CA ARG A 150 -29.97 -4.93 -29.10
C ARG A 150 -29.55 -6.18 -28.36
N VAL A 151 -29.52 -6.13 -27.03
CA VAL A 151 -28.96 -7.18 -26.17
C VAL A 151 -29.88 -7.42 -24.99
N THR A 152 -30.14 -8.70 -24.73
CA THR A 152 -30.70 -9.21 -23.48
C THR A 152 -29.56 -9.87 -22.71
N VAL A 153 -29.36 -9.49 -21.45
CA VAL A 153 -28.38 -10.12 -20.55
C VAL A 153 -29.13 -11.02 -19.59
N VAL A 154 -28.75 -12.28 -19.54
CA VAL A 154 -29.30 -13.26 -18.60
C VAL A 154 -28.22 -13.76 -17.66
N GLY A 155 -28.55 -13.90 -16.38
CA GLY A 155 -27.73 -14.58 -15.39
C GLY A 155 -28.06 -16.06 -15.39
N VAL A 156 -27.05 -16.93 -15.48
CA VAL A 156 -27.17 -18.37 -15.25
C VAL A 156 -26.40 -18.75 -13.99
N GLY A 157 -26.73 -19.88 -13.37
CA GLY A 157 -26.18 -20.28 -12.06
C GLY A 157 -26.92 -19.60 -10.88
N GLU A 158 -26.29 -19.54 -9.71
CA GLU A 158 -26.91 -18.96 -8.51
C GLU A 158 -26.59 -17.46 -8.35
N TRP A 159 -27.63 -16.64 -8.28
CA TRP A 159 -27.55 -15.20 -8.07
C TRP A 159 -28.26 -14.81 -6.78
N THR A 160 -27.72 -13.81 -6.08
CA THR A 160 -28.28 -13.30 -4.82
C THR A 160 -28.23 -11.78 -4.79
N SER A 161 -28.82 -11.17 -3.76
CA SER A 161 -28.70 -9.73 -3.52
C SER A 161 -27.25 -9.27 -3.37
N ASP A 162 -26.34 -10.15 -2.95
CA ASP A 162 -24.91 -9.87 -2.81
C ASP A 162 -24.14 -10.07 -4.12
N GLY A 163 -24.81 -10.41 -5.23
CA GLY A 163 -24.20 -10.68 -6.51
C GLY A 163 -24.13 -12.17 -6.90
N PRO A 164 -23.36 -12.49 -7.97
CA PRO A 164 -23.22 -13.85 -8.48
C PRO A 164 -22.41 -14.73 -7.52
N ARG A 165 -22.85 -15.99 -7.35
CA ARG A 165 -22.06 -17.03 -6.68
C ARG A 165 -20.97 -17.58 -7.60
N ALA A 166 -20.12 -18.46 -7.09
CA ALA A 166 -18.93 -18.95 -7.80
C ALA A 166 -19.22 -19.67 -9.13
N ASP A 167 -20.43 -20.19 -9.32
CA ASP A 167 -20.89 -20.86 -10.55
C ASP A 167 -21.74 -19.97 -11.46
N ALA A 168 -22.05 -18.74 -11.03
CA ALA A 168 -22.86 -17.82 -11.79
C ALA A 168 -22.07 -17.16 -12.92
N GLN A 169 -22.74 -16.98 -14.05
CA GLN A 169 -22.19 -16.36 -15.25
C GLN A 169 -23.28 -15.51 -15.91
N ILE A 170 -22.87 -14.48 -16.65
CA ILE A 170 -23.78 -13.75 -17.53
C ILE A 170 -23.68 -14.30 -18.96
N VAL A 171 -24.80 -14.29 -19.69
CA VAL A 171 -24.86 -14.60 -21.11
C VAL A 171 -25.50 -13.43 -21.85
N GLU A 172 -24.81 -12.93 -22.86
CA GLU A 172 -25.31 -11.87 -23.74
C GLU A 172 -26.04 -12.47 -24.93
N LEU A 173 -27.32 -12.13 -25.07
CA LEU A 173 -28.20 -12.62 -26.14
C LEU A 173 -28.56 -11.45 -27.05
N LYS A 174 -28.14 -11.52 -28.31
CA LYS A 174 -28.45 -10.52 -29.33
C LYS A 174 -29.71 -10.92 -30.10
N GLN A 175 -30.63 -9.98 -30.29
CA GLN A 175 -31.79 -10.20 -31.17
C GLN A 175 -31.35 -10.34 -32.63
N THR A 176 -31.82 -11.40 -33.30
CA THR A 176 -31.60 -11.63 -34.74
C THR A 176 -32.92 -11.89 -35.46
N SER A 177 -32.88 -12.06 -36.78
CA SER A 177 -34.06 -12.48 -37.55
C SER A 177 -34.55 -13.89 -37.20
N ASN A 178 -33.72 -14.69 -36.53
CA ASN A 178 -33.99 -16.08 -36.17
C ASN A 178 -34.12 -16.25 -34.65
N GLY A 179 -34.59 -15.21 -33.95
CA GLY A 179 -34.67 -15.16 -32.49
C GLY A 179 -33.36 -14.73 -31.83
N LEU A 180 -33.22 -15.04 -30.54
CA LEU A 180 -32.06 -14.67 -29.75
C LEU A 180 -30.83 -15.53 -30.09
N LYS A 181 -29.65 -14.91 -30.12
CA LYS A 181 -28.38 -15.60 -30.32
C LYS A 181 -27.41 -15.22 -29.21
N ALA A 182 -26.83 -16.20 -28.53
CA ALA A 182 -25.72 -15.97 -27.62
C ALA A 182 -24.51 -15.41 -28.38
N VAL A 183 -23.99 -14.27 -27.92
CA VAL A 183 -22.86 -13.55 -28.53
C VAL A 183 -21.64 -13.44 -27.61
N GLY A 184 -21.81 -13.70 -26.31
CA GLY A 184 -20.73 -13.72 -25.32
C GLY A 184 -21.20 -14.19 -23.95
N TRP A 185 -20.26 -14.52 -23.07
CA TRP A 185 -20.50 -14.80 -21.65
C TRP A 185 -19.27 -14.46 -20.81
N SER A 186 -19.47 -14.24 -19.51
CA SER A 186 -18.42 -13.92 -18.53
C SER A 186 -18.80 -14.48 -17.15
N ASP A 187 -17.81 -14.77 -16.31
CA ASP A 187 -17.99 -15.27 -14.93
C ASP A 187 -18.40 -14.19 -13.92
N CYS A 188 -18.43 -12.93 -14.34
CA CYS A 188 -18.99 -11.80 -13.62
C CYS A 188 -18.61 -11.69 -12.13
N ARG A 189 -17.41 -12.12 -11.74
CA ARG A 189 -17.01 -12.21 -10.33
C ARG A 189 -16.91 -10.89 -9.59
N ARG A 190 -16.89 -9.76 -10.31
CA ARG A 190 -16.79 -8.42 -9.75
C ARG A 190 -17.81 -7.51 -10.41
N LEU A 191 -18.91 -7.26 -9.71
CA LEU A 191 -19.86 -6.24 -10.11
C LEU A 191 -19.31 -4.86 -9.78
N SER A 192 -19.48 -3.94 -10.73
CA SER A 192 -19.22 -2.52 -10.53
C SER A 192 -20.55 -1.78 -10.54
N VAL A 193 -20.67 -0.75 -9.71
CA VAL A 193 -21.82 0.17 -9.81
C VAL A 193 -21.75 0.88 -11.15
N ALA A 194 -22.90 0.95 -11.83
CA ALA A 194 -23.02 1.58 -13.14
C ALA A 194 -22.74 3.08 -13.01
N LEU A 195 -21.91 3.60 -13.90
CA LEU A 195 -21.51 5.00 -13.91
C LEU A 195 -22.14 5.74 -15.09
N PRO A 196 -22.31 7.07 -14.99
CA PRO A 196 -22.72 7.88 -16.13
C PRO A 196 -21.80 7.69 -17.33
N GLU A 197 -22.32 7.88 -18.55
CA GLU A 197 -21.54 7.79 -19.78
C GLU A 197 -20.30 8.68 -19.74
N GLY A 198 -19.17 8.16 -20.24
CA GLY A 198 -17.89 8.88 -20.24
C GLY A 198 -17.20 8.92 -18.88
N ARG A 199 -17.60 8.06 -17.94
CA ARG A 199 -16.95 7.89 -16.63
C ARG A 199 -16.37 6.49 -16.46
N SER A 200 -15.30 6.40 -15.69
CA SER A 200 -14.63 5.16 -15.31
C SER A 200 -14.61 4.99 -13.80
N ARG A 201 -14.63 3.72 -13.34
CA ARG A 201 -14.54 3.40 -11.91
C ARG A 201 -13.20 3.82 -11.33
N VAL A 202 -13.26 4.41 -10.15
CA VAL A 202 -12.11 4.68 -9.29
C VAL A 202 -12.25 3.82 -8.04
N GLU A 203 -11.20 3.08 -7.72
CA GLU A 203 -11.10 2.31 -6.49
C GLU A 203 -10.72 3.25 -5.34
N VAL A 204 -11.40 3.11 -4.20
CA VAL A 204 -11.11 3.87 -2.98
C VAL A 204 -10.57 2.92 -1.92
N THR A 205 -9.40 3.23 -1.36
CA THR A 205 -8.74 2.41 -0.35
C THR A 205 -8.27 3.23 0.84
N ALA A 206 -7.98 2.57 1.96
CA ALA A 206 -7.40 3.24 3.11
C ALA A 206 -5.92 3.58 2.87
N PRO A 207 -5.38 4.64 3.50
CA PRO A 207 -3.95 4.75 3.75
C PRO A 207 -3.45 3.59 4.62
N ALA A 208 -2.14 3.36 4.68
CA ALA A 208 -1.57 2.22 5.43
C ALA A 208 -1.92 2.24 6.92
N GLY A 209 -2.12 3.42 7.51
CA GLY A 209 -2.55 3.59 8.90
C GLY A 209 -4.06 3.42 9.14
N GLY A 210 -4.86 3.14 8.10
CA GLY A 210 -6.32 3.24 8.16
C GLY A 210 -6.80 4.68 7.97
N VAL A 211 -8.11 4.84 7.85
CA VAL A 211 -8.77 6.14 7.79
C VAL A 211 -9.00 6.67 9.21
N ASP A 212 -8.60 7.91 9.49
CA ASP A 212 -8.80 8.54 10.81
C ASP A 212 -10.30 8.73 11.10
N PRO A 213 -10.85 8.10 12.16
CA PRO A 213 -12.27 8.17 12.46
C PRO A 213 -12.68 9.50 13.13
N THR A 214 -11.72 10.25 13.66
CA THR A 214 -11.99 11.39 14.56
C THR A 214 -12.22 12.71 13.83
N THR A 215 -12.10 12.71 12.50
CA THR A 215 -12.16 13.88 11.65
C THR A 215 -13.36 13.85 10.69
N THR A 216 -13.91 15.02 10.38
CA THR A 216 -14.88 15.22 9.30
C THR A 216 -14.21 15.30 7.93
N SER A 217 -12.88 15.31 7.88
CA SER A 217 -12.10 15.41 6.65
C SER A 217 -11.09 14.26 6.53
N PRO A 218 -11.54 12.98 6.54
CA PRO A 218 -10.62 11.86 6.45
C PRO A 218 -9.92 11.81 5.08
N GLN A 219 -8.66 11.36 5.07
CA GLN A 219 -7.94 11.08 3.84
C GLN A 219 -8.11 9.60 3.44
N VAL A 220 -8.37 9.40 2.16
CA VAL A 220 -8.39 8.10 1.49
C VAL A 220 -7.38 8.09 0.35
N LEU A 221 -7.01 6.90 -0.13
CA LEU A 221 -6.25 6.73 -1.36
C LEU A 221 -7.20 6.36 -2.49
N VAL A 222 -6.97 6.91 -3.67
CA VAL A 222 -7.78 6.62 -4.86
C VAL A 222 -6.92 6.16 -6.02
N HIS A 223 -7.45 5.22 -6.80
CA HIS A 223 -6.75 4.57 -7.90
C HIS A 223 -7.68 4.37 -9.10
N GLU A 224 -7.29 4.86 -10.29
CA GLU A 224 -8.04 4.60 -11.52
C GLU A 224 -7.90 3.13 -11.92
N GLY A 225 -9.01 2.39 -12.00
CA GLY A 225 -8.99 1.01 -12.47
C GLY A 225 -8.88 0.86 -14.00
N ALA A 226 -9.28 1.90 -14.75
CA ALA A 226 -9.19 1.91 -16.21
C ALA A 226 -7.75 2.09 -16.69
N CYS A 227 -7.41 1.51 -17.83
CA CYS A 227 -6.10 1.73 -18.44
C CYS A 227 -5.98 3.18 -18.97
N THR A 228 -5.26 4.05 -18.25
CA THR A 228 -5.11 5.49 -18.56
C THR A 228 -3.66 5.91 -18.82
N SER A 229 -2.77 4.94 -19.08
CA SER A 229 -1.34 5.14 -19.34
C SER A 229 -0.59 5.88 -18.22
N GLY A 230 -0.98 5.68 -16.97
CA GLY A 230 -0.30 6.26 -15.82
C GLY A 230 -0.47 7.77 -15.67
N ARG A 231 -1.54 8.34 -16.24
CA ARG A 231 -1.85 9.76 -16.03
C ARG A 231 -2.10 10.04 -14.54
N ASP A 232 -1.87 11.28 -14.11
CA ASP A 232 -2.26 11.71 -12.77
C ASP A 232 -3.79 11.73 -12.67
N PRO A 233 -4.41 10.89 -11.82
CA PRO A 233 -5.85 10.79 -11.75
C PRO A 233 -6.50 12.07 -11.21
N ARG A 234 -5.80 12.89 -10.40
CA ARG A 234 -6.40 14.06 -9.71
C ARG A 234 -7.10 15.04 -10.65
N ALA A 235 -6.55 15.25 -11.84
CA ALA A 235 -7.11 16.16 -12.84
C ALA A 235 -8.37 15.62 -13.54
N HIS A 236 -8.71 14.35 -13.31
CA HIS A 236 -9.79 13.64 -14.00
C HIS A 236 -10.85 13.08 -13.05
N LEU A 237 -10.61 13.12 -11.73
CA LEU A 237 -11.59 12.71 -10.72
C LEU A 237 -12.84 13.59 -10.80
N GLY A 238 -14.00 12.98 -10.55
CA GLY A 238 -15.22 13.72 -10.24
C GLY A 238 -15.29 14.08 -8.78
N GLU A 239 -16.33 14.81 -8.41
CA GLU A 239 -16.68 15.00 -7.02
C GLU A 239 -17.08 13.66 -6.39
N PRO A 240 -16.55 13.32 -5.20
CA PRO A 240 -16.96 12.11 -4.49
C PRO A 240 -18.44 12.17 -4.14
N GLN A 241 -19.17 11.11 -4.44
CA GLN A 241 -20.55 10.94 -3.96
C GLN A 241 -20.47 10.19 -2.63
N VAL A 242 -20.88 10.87 -1.56
CA VAL A 242 -20.82 10.35 -0.19
C VAL A 242 -22.25 10.21 0.33
N THR A 243 -22.61 8.99 0.74
CA THR A 243 -23.86 8.71 1.45
C THR A 243 -23.52 8.36 2.90
N GLU A 244 -24.05 9.12 3.85
CA GLU A 244 -23.81 8.94 5.28
C GLU A 244 -25.00 8.28 6.00
N THR A 245 -24.75 7.05 6.42
CA THR A 245 -25.43 6.20 7.40
C THR A 245 -25.34 6.58 8.87
N GLU A 246 -26.23 6.02 9.70
CA GLU A 246 -25.92 5.70 11.09
C GLU A 246 -24.87 4.57 11.17
N GLY A 247 -24.89 3.62 10.22
CA GLY A 247 -24.04 2.42 10.24
C GLY A 247 -22.75 2.50 9.42
N GLY A 248 -22.68 3.40 8.44
CA GLY A 248 -21.55 3.47 7.52
C GLY A 248 -21.48 4.74 6.70
N VAL A 249 -20.37 4.91 5.99
CA VAL A 249 -20.17 5.97 5.00
C VAL A 249 -19.81 5.29 3.69
N TYR A 250 -20.61 5.53 2.65
CA TYR A 250 -20.48 4.89 1.35
C TYR A 250 -19.95 5.90 0.35
N VAL A 251 -18.80 5.61 -0.25
CA VAL A 251 -18.13 6.52 -1.17
C VAL A 251 -18.12 5.92 -2.56
N THR A 252 -18.78 6.59 -3.51
CA THR A 252 -18.66 6.30 -4.93
C THR A 252 -17.83 7.38 -5.60
N LEU A 253 -16.76 6.98 -6.27
CA LEU A 253 -15.89 7.88 -7.01
C LEU A 253 -15.73 7.39 -8.45
N SER A 254 -15.66 8.35 -9.36
CA SER A 254 -15.39 8.08 -10.76
C SER A 254 -14.34 9.05 -11.30
N SER A 255 -13.76 8.69 -12.43
CA SER A 255 -12.91 9.57 -13.22
C SER A 255 -13.46 9.72 -14.64
N GLN A 256 -13.01 10.75 -15.36
CA GLN A 256 -13.33 10.89 -16.77
C GLN A 256 -12.77 9.69 -17.55
N ALA A 257 -13.57 9.04 -18.40
CA ALA A 257 -13.08 7.95 -19.24
C ALA A 257 -11.90 8.42 -20.10
N PHE A 258 -10.89 7.56 -20.24
CA PHE A 258 -9.75 7.82 -21.11
C PHE A 258 -10.13 7.51 -22.55
N ASP A 259 -10.06 8.50 -23.44
CA ASP A 259 -10.28 8.33 -24.87
C ASP A 259 -8.93 8.36 -25.60
N GLY A 260 -8.58 7.26 -26.26
CA GLY A 260 -7.35 7.12 -27.01
C GLY A 260 -6.61 5.81 -26.79
N ALA A 261 -5.49 5.66 -27.50
CA ALA A 261 -4.60 4.52 -27.31
C ALA A 261 -3.89 4.63 -25.96
N ALA A 262 -3.94 3.57 -25.16
CA ALA A 262 -3.32 3.51 -23.85
C ALA A 262 -2.25 2.42 -23.76
N THR A 263 -1.18 2.68 -23.02
CA THR A 263 -0.04 1.75 -22.83
C THR A 263 -0.16 0.87 -21.59
N CYS A 264 -1.11 1.14 -20.71
CA CYS A 264 -1.43 0.37 -19.50
C CYS A 264 -0.25 0.11 -18.56
N VAL A 265 0.61 1.11 -18.35
CA VAL A 265 1.76 1.02 -17.41
C VAL A 265 1.38 1.00 -15.92
N GLY A 266 0.10 0.84 -15.59
CA GLY A 266 -0.45 1.06 -14.24
C GLY A 266 -0.70 2.54 -13.95
N ASN A 267 -1.56 2.82 -12.97
CA ASN A 267 -1.91 4.18 -12.56
C ASN A 267 -1.43 4.47 -11.14
N PRO A 268 -1.00 5.70 -10.82
CA PRO A 268 -0.58 6.03 -9.47
C PRO A 268 -1.77 6.09 -8.51
N ARG A 269 -1.56 5.67 -7.26
CA ARG A 269 -2.48 5.98 -6.15
C ARG A 269 -2.24 7.41 -5.69
N VAL A 270 -3.31 8.17 -5.45
CA VAL A 270 -3.20 9.56 -4.95
C VAL A 270 -4.07 9.76 -3.71
N PRO A 271 -3.66 10.61 -2.76
CA PRO A 271 -4.52 10.96 -1.64
C PRO A 271 -5.70 11.84 -2.10
N LEU A 272 -6.85 11.60 -1.50
CA LEU A 272 -8.08 12.39 -1.65
C LEU A 272 -8.64 12.66 -0.25
N THR A 273 -9.01 13.91 0.02
CA THR A 273 -9.72 14.27 1.26
C THR A 273 -11.22 14.16 1.02
N LEU A 274 -11.91 13.37 1.84
CA LEU A 274 -13.37 13.34 1.87
C LEU A 274 -13.89 14.49 2.73
N HIS A 275 -15.13 14.87 2.53
CA HIS A 275 -15.84 15.82 3.38
C HIS A 275 -17.09 15.14 3.92
N LEU A 276 -17.14 14.97 5.24
CA LEU A 276 -18.25 14.36 5.97
C LEU A 276 -18.97 15.42 6.80
N ASP A 277 -20.27 15.24 7.00
CA ASP A 277 -21.09 16.10 7.86
C ASP A 277 -20.72 15.91 9.34
N GLU A 278 -20.35 14.70 9.73
CA GLU A 278 -19.90 14.34 11.07
C GLU A 278 -18.60 13.52 11.02
N PRO A 279 -17.75 13.52 12.07
CA PRO A 279 -16.61 12.62 12.15
C PRO A 279 -17.03 11.17 11.94
N LEU A 280 -16.23 10.37 11.24
CA LEU A 280 -16.58 8.98 10.92
C LEU A 280 -16.93 8.16 12.17
N GLY A 281 -16.22 8.36 13.29
CA GLY A 281 -16.51 7.72 14.57
C GLY A 281 -16.38 6.19 14.48
N ASP A 282 -17.40 5.47 14.96
CA ASP A 282 -17.45 4.00 14.90
C ASP A 282 -18.04 3.48 13.58
N ARG A 283 -18.39 4.36 12.63
CA ARG A 283 -18.99 3.99 11.35
C ARG A 283 -17.96 3.35 10.44
N GLN A 284 -18.37 2.32 9.69
CA GLN A 284 -17.53 1.70 8.68
C GLN A 284 -17.50 2.55 7.40
N LEU A 285 -16.33 2.76 6.81
CA LEU A 285 -16.20 3.38 5.49
C LEU A 285 -16.23 2.30 4.39
N TYR A 286 -16.88 2.54 3.26
CA TYR A 286 -16.99 1.60 2.14
C TYR A 286 -16.66 2.25 0.80
N ASP A 287 -15.93 1.53 -0.08
CA ASP A 287 -15.88 1.78 -1.51
C ASP A 287 -17.18 1.24 -2.13
N ALA A 288 -18.11 2.14 -2.42
CA ALA A 288 -19.38 1.85 -3.06
C ALA A 288 -19.30 1.90 -4.60
N GLY A 289 -18.10 1.83 -5.18
CA GLY A 289 -17.91 1.60 -6.61
C GLY A 289 -18.05 0.12 -7.02
N THR A 290 -18.10 -0.81 -6.06
CA THR A 290 -18.34 -2.25 -6.29
C THR A 290 -19.68 -2.69 -5.71
N TRP A 291 -20.14 -3.86 -6.15
CA TRP A 291 -21.25 -4.55 -5.50
C TRP A 291 -20.87 -5.97 -5.08
N PRO A 292 -21.01 -6.32 -3.78
CA PRO A 292 -21.36 -5.45 -2.66
C PRO A 292 -20.30 -4.35 -2.43
N PRO A 293 -20.62 -3.28 -1.68
CA PRO A 293 -19.63 -2.27 -1.30
C PRO A 293 -18.45 -2.90 -0.55
N THR A 294 -17.23 -2.50 -0.90
CA THR A 294 -16.01 -3.07 -0.29
C THR A 294 -15.64 -2.28 0.96
N PRO A 295 -15.48 -2.90 2.14
CA PRO A 295 -15.04 -2.19 3.33
C PRO A 295 -13.66 -1.55 3.17
N ILE A 296 -13.53 -0.30 3.59
CA ILE A 296 -12.27 0.44 3.68
C ILE A 296 -11.82 0.45 5.13
N ARG A 297 -10.57 0.03 5.40
CA ARG A 297 -10.04 -0.01 6.76
C ARG A 297 -10.10 1.36 7.44
N VAL A 298 -10.87 1.45 8.51
CA VAL A 298 -10.92 2.59 9.43
C VAL A 298 -9.94 2.31 10.56
N ALA A 299 -9.10 3.27 10.91
CA ALA A 299 -8.28 3.17 12.12
C ALA A 299 -9.25 3.19 13.32
N ARG A 300 -9.14 2.28 14.29
CA ARG A 300 -10.03 2.40 15.45
C ARG A 300 -9.65 3.64 16.26
N ALA A 301 -10.63 4.35 16.82
CA ALA A 301 -10.36 5.55 17.62
C ALA A 301 -9.55 5.24 18.89
N ASP A 302 -9.64 4.01 19.39
CA ASP A 302 -8.86 3.46 20.50
C ASP A 302 -7.56 2.77 20.07
N GLU A 303 -7.38 2.52 18.77
CA GLU A 303 -6.15 2.01 18.16
C GLU A 303 -5.11 3.14 18.07
N GLN A 304 -4.67 3.56 19.25
CA GLN A 304 -3.54 4.46 19.37
C GLN A 304 -2.29 3.78 18.85
N TRP A 305 -1.39 4.58 18.29
CA TRP A 305 -0.02 4.14 18.04
C TRP A 305 0.54 3.57 19.34
N GLN A 306 1.24 2.44 19.22
CA GLN A 306 1.74 1.73 20.38
C GLN A 306 3.23 1.99 20.55
N THR A 307 3.65 2.25 21.79
CA THR A 307 5.07 2.35 22.11
C THR A 307 5.67 0.94 22.23
N VAL A 308 6.67 0.64 21.40
CA VAL A 308 7.53 -0.54 21.56
C VAL A 308 8.88 -0.14 22.14
N ALA A 309 9.56 -1.10 22.76
CA ALA A 309 10.81 -0.88 23.47
C ALA A 309 11.83 -1.97 23.17
N GLN A 310 13.08 -1.55 23.02
CA GLN A 310 14.24 -2.44 23.06
C GLN A 310 15.27 -1.82 24.00
N ASP A 311 15.44 -2.40 25.19
CA ASP A 311 16.26 -1.86 26.28
C ASP A 311 15.88 -0.40 26.62
N HIS A 312 16.72 0.60 26.31
CA HIS A 312 16.48 2.03 26.55
C HIS A 312 15.97 2.77 25.30
N ALA A 313 15.87 2.09 24.16
CA ALA A 313 15.31 2.63 22.92
C ALA A 313 13.79 2.42 22.88
N ARG A 314 13.07 3.40 22.32
CA ARG A 314 11.62 3.41 22.17
C ARG A 314 11.26 3.86 20.75
N ALA A 315 10.14 3.37 20.24
CA ALA A 315 9.52 3.85 19.01
C ALA A 315 7.99 3.70 19.09
N GLU A 316 7.26 4.51 18.35
CA GLU A 316 5.82 4.34 18.15
C GLU A 316 5.58 3.56 16.86
N LEU A 317 4.74 2.52 16.93
CA LEU A 317 4.31 1.73 15.78
C LEU A 317 2.82 1.92 15.50
N PRO A 318 2.39 1.72 14.25
CA PRO A 318 0.97 1.74 13.93
C PRO A 318 0.19 0.70 14.73
N PRO A 319 -1.12 0.91 14.93
CA PRO A 319 -1.98 -0.10 15.50
C PRO A 319 -2.02 -1.37 14.64
N GLY A 320 -2.18 -2.53 15.29
CA GLY A 320 -2.17 -3.85 14.64
C GLY A 320 -0.77 -4.38 14.28
N TRP A 321 0.28 -3.57 14.46
CA TRP A 321 1.64 -4.09 14.41
C TRP A 321 1.92 -4.93 15.64
N HIS A 322 2.58 -6.06 15.47
CA HIS A 322 2.91 -6.97 16.57
C HIS A 322 4.31 -7.53 16.35
N GLU A 323 4.91 -8.01 17.43
CA GLU A 323 6.21 -8.67 17.38
C GLU A 323 6.09 -10.02 16.66
N VAL A 324 7.02 -10.29 15.74
CA VAL A 324 7.10 -11.51 14.94
C VAL A 324 8.48 -12.13 15.10
N GLU A 325 8.50 -13.45 15.35
CA GLU A 325 9.74 -14.22 15.44
C GLU A 325 10.22 -14.61 14.04
N CYS A 326 11.27 -13.94 13.56
CA CYS A 326 11.87 -14.26 12.26
C CYS A 326 12.91 -15.39 12.40
N GLY A 327 12.56 -16.59 11.94
CA GLY A 327 13.35 -17.83 12.11
C GLY A 327 14.70 -17.93 11.37
N SER A 328 15.27 -16.82 10.88
CA SER A 328 16.60 -16.83 10.26
C SER A 328 17.70 -16.64 11.34
N ASP A 329 18.82 -17.36 11.19
CA ASP A 329 19.95 -17.53 12.14
C ASP A 329 20.71 -16.23 12.58
N GLY A 330 20.07 -15.07 12.62
CA GLY A 330 20.73 -13.78 12.75
C GLY A 330 19.98 -12.64 13.44
N GLY A 331 18.87 -12.88 14.14
CA GLY A 331 18.23 -11.81 14.91
C GLY A 331 17.71 -12.25 16.27
N GLU A 332 18.49 -12.02 17.33
CA GLU A 332 17.96 -11.92 18.72
C GLU A 332 17.17 -10.60 18.92
N HIS A 333 16.63 -10.05 17.85
CA HIS A 333 16.12 -8.70 17.80
C HIS A 333 14.63 -8.74 17.46
N PRO A 334 13.78 -8.04 18.21
CA PRO A 334 12.36 -8.02 17.92
C PRO A 334 12.13 -7.33 16.57
N VAL A 335 11.37 -8.01 15.72
CA VAL A 335 10.86 -7.47 14.46
C VAL A 335 9.37 -7.27 14.65
N PHE A 336 8.85 -6.12 14.24
CA PHE A 336 7.45 -5.78 14.33
C PHE A 336 6.89 -5.56 12.92
N GLY A 337 5.65 -5.98 12.70
CA GLY A 337 4.94 -5.76 11.43
C GLY A 337 3.44 -5.96 11.55
N PRO A 338 2.68 -5.60 10.51
CA PRO A 338 1.24 -5.83 10.49
C PRO A 338 0.91 -7.33 10.28
N THR A 339 -0.32 -7.75 10.54
CA THR A 339 -0.75 -9.17 10.45
C THR A 339 -0.96 -9.70 9.03
N ASP A 340 -1.11 -8.80 8.06
CA ASP A 340 -1.43 -9.10 6.66
C ASP A 340 -0.19 -9.18 5.75
N VAL A 341 1.00 -8.85 6.26
CA VAL A 341 2.27 -8.90 5.54
C VAL A 341 3.27 -9.64 6.41
N ASP A 342 4.09 -10.52 5.83
CA ASP A 342 5.19 -11.14 6.57
C ASP A 342 6.33 -10.12 6.78
N PRO A 343 6.57 -9.61 8.01
CA PRO A 343 7.63 -8.65 8.25
C PRO A 343 9.03 -9.27 8.12
N CYS A 344 9.14 -10.59 8.16
CA CYS A 344 10.41 -11.30 8.01
C CYS A 344 10.90 -11.31 6.55
N GLU A 345 10.02 -11.01 5.59
CA GLU A 345 10.38 -10.76 4.19
C GLU A 345 10.69 -9.28 3.91
N PHE A 346 10.69 -8.43 4.95
CA PHE A 346 11.03 -7.00 4.87
C PHE A 346 10.10 -6.16 3.98
N GLY A 347 8.84 -6.57 3.80
CA GLY A 347 7.81 -5.77 3.10
C GLY A 347 7.40 -4.54 3.91
N ALA A 348 6.71 -4.76 5.04
CA ALA A 348 6.38 -3.73 6.03
C ALA A 348 6.90 -4.18 7.40
N TYR A 349 7.87 -3.47 7.97
CA TYR A 349 8.50 -3.87 9.22
C TYR A 349 9.11 -2.69 10.01
N ALA A 350 9.38 -2.94 11.29
CA ALA A 350 10.23 -2.12 12.15
C ALA A 350 11.08 -3.06 13.01
N ALA A 351 12.39 -2.80 13.10
CA ALA A 351 13.30 -3.68 13.84
C ALA A 351 14.39 -2.86 14.53
N PHE A 352 14.78 -3.30 15.73
CA PHE A 352 15.87 -2.72 16.49
C PHE A 352 17.15 -3.53 16.29
N TYR A 353 18.25 -2.87 15.90
CA TYR A 353 19.56 -3.50 15.77
C TYR A 353 20.56 -2.84 16.70
N GLY A 354 21.54 -3.59 17.21
CA GLY A 354 22.66 -2.99 17.94
C GLY A 354 23.46 -2.08 17.00
N GLY A 355 23.62 -0.81 17.35
CA GLY A 355 24.28 0.19 16.51
C GLY A 355 25.73 -0.15 16.17
N ALA A 356 26.45 -0.83 17.09
CA ALA A 356 27.81 -1.31 16.84
C ALA A 356 27.89 -2.46 15.80
N THR A 357 26.78 -3.14 15.54
CA THR A 357 26.68 -4.28 14.63
C THR A 357 25.93 -3.96 13.34
N TYR A 358 25.18 -2.86 13.31
CA TYR A 358 24.40 -2.45 12.16
C TYR A 358 25.31 -1.95 11.03
N ASP A 359 25.23 -2.59 9.86
CA ASP A 359 26.02 -2.27 8.68
C ASP A 359 25.11 -1.63 7.64
N ALA A 360 24.98 -0.31 7.72
CA ALA A 360 24.08 0.46 6.88
C ALA A 360 24.62 0.65 5.46
N LEU A 361 23.73 0.54 4.47
CA LEU A 361 24.04 0.86 3.07
C LEU A 361 23.77 2.32 2.68
N GLN A 362 23.02 3.05 3.51
CA GLN A 362 22.60 4.44 3.30
C GLN A 362 22.94 5.29 4.53
N PHE A 363 22.75 6.61 4.48
CA PHE A 363 22.99 7.46 5.64
C PHE A 363 21.83 7.39 6.65
N SER A 364 22.11 7.66 7.93
CA SER A 364 21.06 7.73 8.95
C SER A 364 20.10 8.88 8.67
N GLY A 365 18.81 8.63 8.87
CA GLY A 365 17.72 9.54 8.52
C GLY A 365 17.38 9.57 7.04
N GLU A 366 18.14 8.93 6.15
CA GLU A 366 17.78 8.84 4.74
C GLU A 366 16.61 7.86 4.57
N VAL A 367 15.52 8.32 3.95
CA VAL A 367 14.35 7.48 3.60
C VAL A 367 14.30 7.33 2.09
N THR A 368 14.61 6.14 1.62
CA THR A 368 14.75 5.81 0.20
C THR A 368 13.53 5.06 -0.32
N ARG A 369 13.15 5.35 -1.57
CA ARG A 369 12.14 4.58 -2.32
C ARG A 369 12.85 3.44 -3.02
N SER A 370 12.37 2.22 -2.83
CA SER A 370 12.70 1.06 -3.65
C SER A 370 11.44 0.51 -4.30
N GLU A 371 11.61 -0.22 -5.39
CA GLU A 371 10.54 -0.93 -6.08
C GLU A 371 11.04 -2.34 -6.38
N GLU A 372 10.36 -3.36 -5.87
CA GLU A 372 10.70 -4.77 -6.01
C GLU A 372 9.41 -5.52 -6.35
N ASP A 373 9.41 -6.31 -7.42
CA ASP A 373 8.24 -7.04 -7.92
C ASP A 373 6.97 -6.19 -8.14
N GLY A 374 7.16 -4.90 -8.49
CA GLY A 374 6.07 -3.95 -8.71
C GLY A 374 5.51 -3.34 -7.42
N GLU A 375 6.04 -3.71 -6.27
CA GLU A 375 5.68 -3.15 -4.98
C GLU A 375 6.62 -2.01 -4.60
N VAL A 376 6.03 -0.86 -4.31
CA VAL A 376 6.77 0.32 -3.83
C VAL A 376 7.00 0.18 -2.33
N ARG A 377 8.22 0.47 -1.90
CA ARG A 377 8.61 0.46 -0.50
C ARG A 377 9.42 1.69 -0.16
N TRP A 378 9.16 2.26 1.01
CA TRP A 378 9.97 3.32 1.60
C TRP A 378 10.68 2.77 2.82
N SER A 379 12.01 2.84 2.83
CA SER A 379 12.83 2.29 3.92
C SER A 379 13.87 3.29 4.41
N GLY A 380 14.14 3.25 5.72
CA GLY A 380 15.05 4.17 6.37
C GLY A 380 15.53 3.60 7.70
N TYR A 381 16.53 4.24 8.29
CA TYR A 381 16.94 3.93 9.65
C TYR A 381 17.42 5.18 10.39
N VAL A 382 17.31 5.16 11.71
CA VAL A 382 17.75 6.22 12.62
C VAL A 382 18.34 5.63 13.89
N TYR A 383 19.15 6.41 14.61
CA TYR A 383 19.70 5.99 15.90
C TYR A 383 18.84 6.46 17.08
N ALA A 384 18.68 5.55 18.06
CA ALA A 384 18.11 5.80 19.37
C ALA A 384 19.07 5.26 20.44
N GLY A 385 20.04 6.09 20.85
CA GLY A 385 21.11 5.67 21.76
C GLY A 385 22.08 4.69 21.08
N ASP A 386 22.29 3.54 21.71
CA ASP A 386 23.13 2.45 21.17
C ASP A 386 22.37 1.53 20.18
N TRP A 387 21.09 1.81 19.94
CA TRP A 387 20.25 1.05 19.02
C TRP A 387 20.00 1.81 17.72
N VAL A 388 19.80 1.05 16.65
CA VAL A 388 19.30 1.52 15.36
C VAL A 388 17.87 1.02 15.20
N LEU A 389 16.93 1.93 14.94
CA LEU A 389 15.61 1.57 14.45
C LEU A 389 15.65 1.60 12.93
N SER A 390 15.44 0.45 12.29
CA SER A 390 15.17 0.35 10.85
C SER A 390 13.69 0.16 10.63
N ALA A 391 13.11 0.82 9.65
CA ALA A 391 11.70 0.67 9.31
C ALA A 391 11.47 0.70 7.80
N ALA A 392 10.46 -0.04 7.34
CA ALA A 392 9.95 0.02 5.99
C ALA A 392 8.42 -0.13 5.93
N SER A 393 7.82 0.51 4.95
CA SER A 393 6.38 0.47 4.66
C SER A 393 6.13 0.83 3.18
N PRO A 394 5.02 0.39 2.56
CA PRO A 394 4.57 0.92 1.29
C PRO A 394 4.27 2.43 1.33
N ASP A 395 3.98 2.95 2.52
CA ASP A 395 3.66 4.35 2.78
C ASP A 395 4.87 5.10 3.37
N ARG A 396 5.34 6.11 2.63
CA ARG A 396 6.47 6.96 3.04
C ARG A 396 6.24 7.65 4.37
N ASP A 397 5.03 8.12 4.61
CA ASP A 397 4.71 8.93 5.78
C ASP A 397 4.60 8.03 7.02
N VAL A 398 4.14 6.78 6.87
CA VAL A 398 4.23 5.76 7.94
C VAL A 398 5.68 5.46 8.29
N THR A 399 6.56 5.21 7.30
CA THR A 399 7.99 4.99 7.54
C THR A 399 8.62 6.18 8.27
N LEU A 400 8.35 7.41 7.80
CA LEU A 400 8.85 8.63 8.44
C LEU A 400 8.35 8.80 9.87
N ARG A 401 7.09 8.49 10.15
CA ARG A 401 6.51 8.60 11.49
C ARG A 401 7.12 7.58 12.46
N ILE A 402 7.29 6.33 12.03
CA ILE A 402 7.99 5.30 12.82
C ILE A 402 9.41 5.78 13.15
N LEU A 403 10.17 6.21 12.14
CA LEU A 403 11.55 6.67 12.36
C LEU A 403 11.62 7.92 13.24
N ALA A 404 10.77 8.93 13.03
CA ALA A 404 10.78 10.17 13.82
C ALA A 404 10.43 9.94 15.29
N SER A 405 9.65 8.90 15.58
CA SER A 405 9.27 8.54 16.94
C SER A 405 10.38 7.86 17.76
N ALA A 406 11.47 7.47 17.08
CA ALA A 406 12.61 6.80 17.71
C ALA A 406 13.30 7.72 18.72
N ARG A 407 13.49 7.22 19.93
CA ARG A 407 14.00 7.99 21.06
C ARG A 407 14.61 7.09 22.12
N THR A 408 15.39 7.68 23.02
CA THR A 408 15.82 7.01 24.26
C THR A 408 14.89 7.33 25.41
N ASP A 409 14.96 6.57 26.50
CA ASP A 409 14.25 6.89 27.74
C ASP A 409 14.49 8.33 28.20
N GLY A 410 13.41 9.02 28.58
CA GLY A 410 13.41 10.41 29.03
C GLY A 410 13.29 11.45 27.91
N GLN A 411 13.54 11.09 26.65
CA GLN A 411 13.25 11.97 25.52
C GLN A 411 11.73 12.05 25.26
N PRO A 412 11.23 13.18 24.76
CA PRO A 412 9.80 13.36 24.52
C PRO A 412 9.29 12.47 23.36
N VAL A 413 8.00 12.15 23.39
CA VAL A 413 7.34 11.42 22.30
C VAL A 413 7.11 12.38 21.14
N VAL A 414 7.55 11.99 19.94
CA VAL A 414 7.39 12.77 18.71
C VAL A 414 6.27 12.14 17.88
N VAL A 415 5.21 12.92 17.62
CA VAL A 415 4.12 12.61 16.69
C VAL A 415 4.41 13.32 15.36
N ALA A 416 4.89 12.58 14.37
CA ALA A 416 5.27 13.11 13.06
C ALA A 416 4.25 12.71 11.96
N ASP A 417 2.97 12.97 12.23
CA ASP A 417 1.86 12.78 11.29
C ASP A 417 1.87 13.81 10.15
N GLN A 418 2.42 15.00 10.39
CA GLN A 418 2.55 16.07 9.43
C GLN A 418 3.98 16.59 9.36
N TRP A 419 4.40 17.00 8.17
CA TRP A 419 5.73 17.53 7.90
C TRP A 419 5.63 18.90 7.23
N ALA A 420 6.27 19.89 7.82
CA ALA A 420 6.44 21.22 7.26
C ALA A 420 7.72 21.31 6.42
N ALA A 421 7.74 22.24 5.47
CA ALA A 421 8.94 22.62 4.73
C ALA A 421 9.58 23.85 5.39
N GLY A 422 10.91 23.91 5.40
CA GLY A 422 11.70 25.07 5.80
C GLY A 422 12.69 25.42 4.71
N ALA A 423 13.09 26.69 4.65
CA ALA A 423 14.10 27.17 3.71
C ALA A 423 14.89 28.34 4.31
N ALA A 424 16.18 28.42 3.98
CA ALA A 424 17.04 29.55 4.28
C ALA A 424 18.17 29.64 3.24
N GLY A 425 18.24 30.77 2.53
CA GLY A 425 19.09 30.87 1.34
C GLY A 425 18.58 29.92 0.25
N ASP A 426 19.48 29.14 -0.34
CA ASP A 426 19.21 28.06 -1.28
C ASP A 426 19.04 26.69 -0.59
N ALA A 427 19.16 26.59 0.74
CA ALA A 427 18.91 25.32 1.42
C ALA A 427 17.41 25.16 1.72
N GLU A 428 16.85 24.00 1.38
CA GLU A 428 15.48 23.58 1.71
C GLU A 428 15.50 22.29 2.53
N TRP A 429 14.57 22.12 3.46
CA TRP A 429 14.48 20.92 4.31
C TRP A 429 13.04 20.65 4.75
N ARG A 430 12.81 19.47 5.36
CA ARG A 430 11.53 19.07 5.96
C ARG A 430 11.70 18.75 7.43
N TYR A 431 10.69 19.07 8.24
CA TYR A 431 10.67 18.77 9.67
C TYR A 431 9.24 18.46 10.14
N PRO A 432 9.06 17.64 11.21
CA PRO A 432 7.73 17.41 11.76
C PRO A 432 7.07 18.72 12.17
N THR A 433 5.78 18.92 11.86
CA THR A 433 5.04 20.12 12.26
C THR A 433 5.14 20.31 13.78
N ARG A 434 5.56 21.49 14.22
CA ARG A 434 5.83 21.81 15.65
C ARG A 434 6.79 20.81 16.33
N TRP A 435 7.71 20.23 15.56
CA TRP A 435 8.66 19.21 16.03
C TRP A 435 8.01 17.95 16.62
N GLY A 436 6.71 17.75 16.34
CA GLY A 436 5.93 16.59 16.77
C GLY A 436 5.60 16.51 18.27
N LEU A 437 5.77 17.59 19.04
CA LEU A 437 5.57 17.56 20.49
C LEU A 437 4.14 17.93 20.96
N GLY A 438 3.25 18.30 20.03
CA GLY A 438 1.99 18.95 20.38
C GLY A 438 2.21 20.34 21.00
N GLY A 439 1.14 21.14 21.14
CA GLY A 439 1.24 22.48 21.75
C GLY A 439 2.06 23.49 20.94
N ASP A 440 2.54 24.55 21.59
CA ASP A 440 3.48 25.51 21.00
C ASP A 440 4.91 24.93 21.13
N PRO A 441 5.68 24.86 20.03
CA PRO A 441 7.01 24.26 20.08
C PRO A 441 7.97 25.10 20.94
N ASP A 442 8.91 24.44 21.63
CA ASP A 442 10.01 25.13 22.28
C ASP A 442 10.76 25.99 21.22
N PRO A 443 10.92 27.31 21.44
CA PRO A 443 11.54 28.18 20.45
C PRO A 443 13.02 27.87 20.19
N THR A 444 13.64 27.00 21.00
CA THR A 444 15.01 26.53 20.80
C THR A 444 15.12 25.41 19.77
N TYR A 445 14.01 24.74 19.41
CA TYR A 445 14.00 23.83 18.27
C TYR A 445 14.07 24.61 16.97
N GLY A 446 14.98 24.22 16.09
CA GLY A 446 15.29 25.03 14.92
C GLY A 446 16.28 24.39 13.96
N VAL A 447 16.30 24.93 12.75
CA VAL A 447 17.37 24.69 11.77
C VAL A 447 18.06 26.02 11.52
N GLU A 448 19.35 26.09 11.84
CA GLU A 448 20.20 27.23 11.55
C GLU A 448 21.06 26.91 10.32
N VAL A 449 21.05 27.81 9.34
CA VAL A 449 21.84 27.70 8.11
C VAL A 449 22.90 28.80 8.12
N SER A 450 24.15 28.40 7.99
CA SER A 450 25.29 29.32 7.97
C SER A 450 26.19 29.05 6.77
N ALA A 451 26.69 30.11 6.13
CA ALA A 451 27.61 29.97 5.01
C ALA A 451 28.93 29.35 5.47
N ARG A 452 29.44 28.39 4.69
CA ARG A 452 30.69 27.69 4.94
C ARG A 452 31.75 28.14 3.92
N PRO A 453 32.71 28.99 4.34
CA PRO A 453 33.77 29.44 3.43
C PRO A 453 34.78 28.32 3.16
N GLY A 454 34.68 27.67 1.99
CA GLY A 454 35.78 26.97 1.31
C GLY A 454 36.45 25.78 2.03
N GLY A 455 35.73 25.06 2.90
CA GLY A 455 36.28 23.94 3.68
C GLY A 455 35.93 22.55 3.12
N GLU A 456 36.79 21.57 3.39
CA GLU A 456 36.60 20.13 3.14
C GLU A 456 35.26 19.63 3.73
N ARG A 457 34.50 18.81 3.00
CA ARG A 457 33.20 18.25 3.43
C ARG A 457 33.37 17.56 4.79
N VAL A 458 32.73 18.08 5.84
CA VAL A 458 32.75 17.39 7.13
C VAL A 458 31.62 16.38 7.08
N GLU A 459 31.99 15.12 7.30
CA GLU A 459 31.06 14.03 7.53
C GLU A 459 30.15 14.39 8.71
N GLN A 460 28.88 13.97 8.69
CA GLN A 460 27.90 14.33 9.73
C GLN A 460 28.51 14.17 11.13
N SER A 461 28.42 15.22 11.95
CA SER A 461 28.98 15.20 13.29
C SER A 461 28.21 14.22 14.19
N LEU A 462 28.89 13.66 15.20
CA LEU A 462 28.19 12.97 16.28
C LEU A 462 27.19 13.91 16.97
N PRO A 463 26.02 13.40 17.40
CA PRO A 463 25.03 14.21 18.09
C PRO A 463 25.57 14.75 19.42
N GLU A 464 25.27 16.01 19.72
CA GLU A 464 25.50 16.63 21.02
C GLU A 464 24.18 16.64 21.81
N GLN A 465 24.11 15.89 22.90
CA GLN A 465 22.96 15.95 23.81
C GLN A 465 23.08 17.20 24.68
N LEU A 466 22.19 18.18 24.49
CA LEU A 466 22.20 19.43 25.26
C LEU A 466 21.52 19.25 26.62
N ASP A 467 20.35 18.62 26.62
CA ASP A 467 19.56 18.21 27.79
C ASP A 467 18.62 17.05 27.41
N GLN A 468 17.70 16.61 28.28
CA GLN A 468 16.80 15.48 27.98
C GLN A 468 15.84 15.70 26.79
N ALA A 469 15.53 16.96 26.47
CA ALA A 469 14.57 17.32 25.43
C ALA A 469 15.24 17.93 24.19
N HIS A 470 16.57 18.12 24.18
CA HIS A 470 17.27 18.78 23.08
C HIS A 470 18.52 18.02 22.65
N VAL A 471 18.54 17.62 21.37
CA VAL A 471 19.70 17.09 20.66
C VAL A 471 20.11 18.08 19.59
N ARG A 472 21.42 18.33 19.47
CA ARG A 472 21.99 19.13 18.39
C ARG A 472 22.82 18.28 17.45
N MET A 473 22.64 18.48 16.15
CA MET A 473 23.44 17.85 15.10
C MET A 473 23.89 18.86 14.06
N TYR A 474 25.04 18.58 13.45
CA TYR A 474 25.60 19.38 12.38
C TYR A 474 25.84 18.53 11.14
N GLY A 475 25.59 19.13 9.98
CA GLY A 475 26.02 18.59 8.69
C GLY A 475 26.30 19.71 7.71
N ASP A 476 26.95 19.38 6.61
CA ASP A 476 27.22 20.34 5.55
C ASP A 476 26.58 19.89 4.24
N VAL A 477 25.88 20.82 3.57
CA VAL A 477 25.19 20.61 2.30
C VAL A 477 25.55 21.76 1.37
N GLY A 478 26.22 21.45 0.25
CA GLY A 478 26.75 22.47 -0.66
C GLY A 478 27.73 23.42 0.06
N THR A 479 27.43 24.71 0.03
CA THR A 479 28.20 25.76 0.71
C THR A 479 27.65 26.11 2.09
N HIS A 480 26.70 25.34 2.61
CA HIS A 480 26.05 25.61 3.89
C HIS A 480 26.47 24.61 4.95
N ARG A 481 26.61 25.14 6.17
CA ARG A 481 26.58 24.37 7.41
C ARG A 481 25.19 24.46 8.00
N ILE A 482 24.59 23.30 8.22
CA ILE A 482 23.28 23.13 8.81
C ILE A 482 23.47 22.69 10.25
N THR A 483 22.84 23.42 11.18
CA THR A 483 22.74 23.03 12.58
C THR A 483 21.27 22.75 12.88
N VAL A 484 20.96 21.54 13.34
CA VAL A 484 19.60 21.13 13.71
C VAL A 484 19.56 20.95 15.22
N THR A 485 18.64 21.64 15.90
CA THR A 485 18.29 21.37 17.31
C THR A 485 16.89 20.78 17.35
N ALA A 486 16.75 19.55 17.86
CA ALA A 486 15.53 18.74 17.75
C ALA A 486 15.23 17.95 19.05
N PRO A 487 14.02 17.41 19.21
CA PRO A 487 13.62 16.67 20.42
C PRO A 487 14.33 15.33 20.64
N SER A 488 14.78 14.70 19.56
CA SER A 488 15.54 13.46 19.60
C SER A 488 16.60 13.45 18.50
N ARG A 489 17.57 12.54 18.63
CA ARG A 489 18.58 12.29 17.60
C ARG A 489 17.93 11.89 16.28
N ALA A 490 16.92 11.03 16.32
CA ALA A 490 16.22 10.56 15.14
C ALA A 490 15.58 11.69 14.34
N VAL A 491 14.91 12.64 15.01
CA VAL A 491 14.35 13.82 14.33
C VAL A 491 15.46 14.68 13.72
N ALA A 492 16.56 14.90 14.45
CA ALA A 492 17.70 15.65 13.92
C ALA A 492 18.32 14.99 12.67
N GLU A 493 18.48 13.66 12.68
CA GLU A 493 18.95 12.88 11.52
C GLU A 493 18.01 12.99 10.32
N LEU A 494 16.70 12.84 10.52
CA LEU A 494 15.69 12.96 9.46
C LEU A 494 15.61 14.37 8.85
N VAL A 495 15.70 15.41 9.69
CA VAL A 495 15.71 16.79 9.21
C VAL A 495 16.98 17.05 8.40
N LEU A 496 18.14 16.64 8.94
CA LEU A 496 19.43 16.87 8.29
C LEU A 496 19.56 16.11 6.96
N SER A 497 19.05 14.87 6.88
CA SER A 497 19.04 14.08 5.64
C SER A 497 18.10 14.64 4.57
N SER A 498 17.06 15.38 4.98
CA SER A 498 16.11 16.01 4.07
C SER A 498 16.62 17.30 3.43
N VAL A 499 17.76 17.82 3.89
CA VAL A 499 18.30 19.08 3.39
C VAL A 499 18.80 18.90 1.96
N VAL A 500 18.29 19.72 1.05
CA VAL A 500 18.75 19.83 -0.33
C VAL A 500 19.29 21.24 -0.57
N ALA A 501 20.38 21.35 -1.34
CA ALA A 501 20.81 22.63 -1.87
C ALA A 501 20.05 22.90 -3.18
N GLY A 502 19.50 24.10 -3.30
CA GLY A 502 18.87 24.59 -4.50
C GLY A 502 19.88 24.68 -5.64
N GLU A 503 19.40 24.48 -6.86
CA GLU A 503 20.19 24.67 -8.07
C GLU A 503 20.42 26.18 -8.28
N GLY A 504 21.50 26.69 -7.70
CA GLY A 504 21.90 28.10 -7.81
C GLY A 504 22.53 28.51 -9.14
#